data_AF-A0A950UX03-F1
#
_entry.id   AF-A0A950UX03-F1
#
_cell.length_a   1.000
_cell.length_b   1.000
_cell.length_c   1.000
_cell.angle_alpha   90.00
_cell.angle_beta   90.00
_cell.angle_gamma   90.00
#
_symmetry.space_group_name_H-M   'P 1'
#
loop_
_entity.id
_entity.type
_entity.pdbx_description
1 polymer ?
#
loop_
_entity_poly.entity_id
_entity_poly.type
_entity_poly.pdbx_seq_one_letter_code
_entity_poly.pdbx_strand_id
1 'polypeptide(L)'
;VWKDNRRRNAEVIPTWDVLHKFPHDYKVVFVGDATMSPYEITYPGGSVEHWNEEAGAVWLDRLVQIYPHVVWLNPVAQKHWDYTPSVSLISQLLSDRMFPLTLAGLDSAMRELSR
;
A
#
# COMPACT_ATOMS: atom_id res chain seq x y z
N VAL A 1 -4.49 14.94 0.25
CA VAL A 1 -3.14 15.48 0.60
C VAL A 1 -2.68 16.45 -0.47
N TRP A 2 -2.49 15.99 -1.69
CA TRP A 2 -2.02 16.84 -2.78
C TRP A 2 -3.18 17.34 -3.67
N LYS A 3 -3.04 18.53 -4.30
CA LYS A 3 -4.04 19.09 -5.24
C LYS A 3 -3.63 19.26 -6.72
N ASP A 4 -2.34 19.42 -7.05
CA ASP A 4 -1.82 19.48 -8.45
C ASP A 4 -1.71 18.08 -9.13
N ASN A 5 -0.80 17.80 -10.06
CA ASN A 5 -0.32 16.47 -10.47
C ASN A 5 1.19 16.49 -10.77
N ARG A 6 1.78 17.68 -11.00
CA ARG A 6 3.19 17.89 -11.35
C ARG A 6 4.10 17.91 -10.11
N ARG A 7 4.09 16.84 -9.30
CA ARG A 7 4.48 16.92 -7.88
C ARG A 7 5.70 16.12 -7.45
N ARG A 8 6.17 15.14 -8.24
CA ARG A 8 7.13 14.10 -7.83
C ARG A 8 8.37 14.63 -7.08
N ASN A 9 8.86 15.83 -7.41
CA ASN A 9 10.06 16.41 -6.79
C ASN A 9 9.82 17.75 -6.06
N ALA A 10 8.61 18.32 -6.13
CA ALA A 10 8.36 19.69 -5.65
C ALA A 10 7.68 19.74 -4.27
N GLU A 11 6.86 18.74 -3.95
CA GLU A 11 6.05 18.72 -2.72
C GLU A 11 6.18 17.35 -2.03
N VAL A 12 7.31 17.16 -1.32
CA VAL A 12 7.53 16.01 -0.46
C VAL A 12 6.89 16.27 0.90
N ILE A 13 6.02 15.38 1.34
CA ILE A 13 5.40 15.42 2.68
C ILE A 13 5.89 14.18 3.42
N PRO A 14 6.49 14.32 4.61
CA PRO A 14 6.87 13.17 5.42
C PRO A 14 5.69 12.24 5.68
N THR A 15 5.90 10.93 5.56
CA THR A 15 4.83 9.94 5.77
C THR A 15 4.20 10.06 7.15
N TRP A 16 5.00 10.34 8.18
CA TRP A 16 4.49 10.62 9.54
C TRP A 16 3.49 11.78 9.60
N ASP A 17 3.72 12.86 8.84
CA ASP A 17 2.80 13.99 8.82
C ASP A 17 1.46 13.61 8.20
N VAL A 18 1.46 12.71 7.22
CA VAL A 18 0.22 12.13 6.67
C VAL A 18 -0.48 11.27 7.72
N LEU A 19 0.26 10.39 8.41
CA LEU A 19 -0.28 9.49 9.43
C LEU A 19 -0.87 10.26 10.63
N HIS A 20 -0.30 11.40 11.01
CA HIS A 20 -0.81 12.24 12.11
C HIS A 20 -1.94 13.18 11.71
N LYS A 21 -2.13 13.43 10.40
CA LYS A 21 -3.11 14.40 9.92
C LYS A 21 -4.52 13.83 9.81
N PHE A 22 -4.66 12.56 9.46
CA PHE A 22 -5.96 11.94 9.24
C PHE A 22 -6.33 11.03 10.41
N PRO A 23 -7.56 11.13 10.93
CA PRO A 23 -8.05 10.22 11.96
C PRO A 23 -8.19 8.79 11.43
N HIS A 24 -8.16 7.83 12.37
CA HIS A 24 -8.18 6.39 12.10
C HIS A 24 -9.43 5.88 11.33
N ASP A 25 -10.53 6.63 11.31
CA ASP A 25 -11.78 6.29 10.62
C ASP A 25 -11.71 6.51 9.09
N TYR A 26 -10.59 7.06 8.60
CA TYR A 26 -10.34 7.16 7.17
C TYR A 26 -10.17 5.78 6.53
N LYS A 27 -10.72 5.64 5.33
CA LYS A 27 -10.56 4.47 4.47
C LYS A 27 -9.35 4.66 3.57
N VAL A 28 -8.41 3.73 3.59
CA VAL A 28 -7.20 3.77 2.76
C VAL A 28 -7.31 2.75 1.63
N VAL A 29 -7.09 3.21 0.41
CA VAL A 29 -7.09 2.36 -0.79
C VAL A 29 -5.76 2.54 -1.49
N PHE A 30 -4.94 1.49 -1.49
CA PHE A 30 -3.77 1.41 -2.35
C PHE A 30 -4.19 0.94 -3.74
N VAL A 31 -3.55 1.48 -4.77
CA VAL A 31 -3.73 1.04 -6.16
C VAL A 31 -2.35 0.88 -6.78
N GLY A 32 -1.98 -0.34 -7.14
CA GLY A 32 -0.65 -0.64 -7.68
C GLY A 32 -0.43 -2.12 -7.90
N ASP A 33 0.50 -2.49 -8.78
CA ASP A 33 0.79 -3.88 -9.13
C ASP A 33 1.48 -4.70 -8.03
N ALA A 34 1.91 -4.04 -6.95
CA ALA A 34 2.70 -4.61 -5.85
C ALA A 34 3.97 -5.34 -6.34
N THR A 35 4.45 -4.99 -7.54
CA THR A 35 5.59 -5.63 -8.19
C THR A 35 6.81 -4.76 -7.96
N MET A 36 7.68 -5.22 -7.06
CA MET A 36 8.91 -4.54 -6.69
C MET A 36 9.91 -5.56 -6.20
N SER A 37 11.16 -5.13 -5.99
CA SER A 37 12.12 -5.99 -5.33
C SER A 37 11.64 -6.30 -3.91
N PRO A 38 11.67 -7.56 -3.43
CA PRO A 38 11.33 -7.88 -2.04
C PRO A 38 12.18 -7.09 -1.04
N TYR A 39 13.39 -6.67 -1.42
CA TYR A 39 14.28 -5.86 -0.60
C TYR A 39 13.73 -4.47 -0.30
N GLU A 40 12.97 -3.86 -1.23
CA GLU A 40 12.28 -2.57 -1.02
C GLU A 40 11.28 -2.64 0.14
N ILE A 41 10.73 -3.84 0.40
CA ILE A 41 9.76 -4.09 1.46
C ILE A 41 10.47 -4.51 2.75
N THR A 42 11.50 -5.35 2.66
CA THR A 42 12.01 -6.10 3.81
C THR A 42 13.23 -5.48 4.51
N TYR A 43 13.95 -4.56 3.88
CA TYR A 43 15.20 -4.01 4.44
C TYR A 43 15.23 -2.47 4.52
N PRO A 44 15.84 -1.91 5.59
CA PRO A 44 16.33 -0.54 5.57
C PRO A 44 17.31 -0.33 4.40
N GLY A 45 17.23 0.83 3.76
CA GLY A 45 18.02 1.16 2.57
C GLY A 45 17.63 0.39 1.31
N GLY A 46 16.56 -0.40 1.34
CA GLY A 46 16.07 -1.19 0.21
C GLY A 46 15.40 -0.38 -0.89
N SER A 47 15.05 0.90 -0.64
CA SER A 47 14.40 1.76 -1.63
C SER A 47 15.33 2.07 -2.81
N VAL A 48 14.76 2.07 -4.02
CA VAL A 48 15.50 2.35 -5.26
C VAL A 48 15.76 3.85 -5.46
N GLU A 49 14.94 4.71 -4.85
CA GLU A 49 14.99 6.16 -5.12
C GLU A 49 15.78 6.95 -4.06
N HIS A 50 15.89 6.44 -2.83
CA HIS A 50 16.55 7.12 -1.73
C HIS A 50 16.94 6.13 -0.61
N TRP A 51 17.71 6.59 0.36
CA TRP A 51 17.96 5.82 1.57
C TRP A 51 16.77 5.92 2.53
N ASN A 52 16.06 4.81 2.77
CA ASN A 52 15.02 4.71 3.79
C ASN A 52 15.60 4.12 5.08
N GLU A 53 15.48 4.82 6.21
CA GLU A 53 16.01 4.35 7.50
C GLU A 53 15.27 3.11 8.02
N GLU A 54 14.02 2.91 7.61
CA GLU A 54 13.17 1.80 8.03
C GLU A 54 12.60 1.07 6.82
N ALA A 55 12.47 -0.26 6.93
CA ALA A 55 11.95 -1.11 5.87
C ALA A 55 10.50 -0.73 5.46
N GLY A 56 10.14 -0.93 4.20
CA GLY A 56 8.79 -0.64 3.69
C GLY A 56 7.68 -1.39 4.46
N ALA A 57 7.95 -2.62 4.90
CA ALA A 57 7.04 -3.42 5.72
C ALA A 57 6.69 -2.75 7.05
N VAL A 58 7.64 -2.04 7.68
CA VAL A 58 7.38 -1.32 8.94
C VAL A 58 6.38 -0.19 8.72
N TRP A 59 6.50 0.52 7.59
CA TRP A 59 5.56 1.59 7.23
C TRP A 59 4.17 1.06 6.88
N LEU A 60 4.09 -0.06 6.16
CA LEU A 60 2.82 -0.72 5.86
C LEU A 60 2.14 -1.24 7.13
N ASP A 61 2.88 -1.89 8.03
CA ASP A 61 2.36 -2.36 9.31
C ASP A 61 1.79 -1.21 10.15
N ARG A 62 2.53 -0.10 10.28
CA ARG A 62 2.03 1.12 10.95
C ARG A 62 0.73 1.63 10.33
N LEU A 63 0.67 1.70 9.00
CA LEU A 63 -0.49 2.20 8.31
C LEU A 63 -1.71 1.29 8.54
N VAL A 64 -1.52 -0.03 8.48
CA VAL A 64 -2.57 -1.01 8.75
C VAL A 64 -3.06 -0.95 10.19
N GLN A 65 -2.17 -0.68 11.15
CA GLN A 65 -2.53 -0.51 12.55
C GLN A 65 -3.29 0.80 12.81
N ILE A 66 -2.93 1.89 12.12
CA ILE A 66 -3.59 3.20 12.27
C ILE A 66 -4.94 3.24 11.56
N TYR A 67 -5.05 2.64 10.37
CA TYR A 67 -6.26 2.66 9.55
C TYR A 67 -6.80 1.23 9.37
N PRO A 68 -7.77 0.79 10.20
CA PRO A 68 -8.31 -0.56 10.13
C PRO A 68 -9.02 -0.85 8.80
N HIS A 69 -9.58 0.17 8.14
CA HIS A 69 -10.23 0.07 6.84
C HIS A 69 -9.23 0.35 5.71
N VAL A 70 -8.36 -0.62 5.45
CA VAL A 70 -7.33 -0.54 4.41
C VAL A 70 -7.45 -1.71 3.44
N VAL A 71 -7.36 -1.41 2.14
CA VAL A 71 -7.33 -2.41 1.07
C VAL A 71 -6.29 -2.05 0.01
N TRP A 72 -5.86 -3.05 -0.75
CA TRP A 72 -4.99 -2.88 -1.91
C TRP A 72 -5.65 -3.42 -3.17
N LEU A 73 -5.75 -2.60 -4.22
CA LEU A 73 -6.26 -2.98 -5.53
C LEU A 73 -5.10 -3.23 -6.48
N ASN A 74 -4.95 -4.49 -6.92
CA ASN A 74 -3.85 -4.91 -7.78
C ASN A 74 -4.33 -5.14 -9.23
N PRO A 75 -3.81 -4.39 -10.23
CA PRO A 75 -4.13 -4.56 -11.65
C PRO A 75 -3.55 -5.81 -12.30
N VAL A 76 -2.57 -6.47 -11.66
CA VAL A 76 -2.03 -7.75 -12.14
C VAL A 76 -3.12 -8.81 -11.99
N ALA A 77 -3.33 -9.61 -13.04
CA ALA A 77 -4.29 -10.71 -13.00
C ALA A 77 -3.97 -11.67 -11.84
N GLN A 78 -4.98 -11.98 -11.02
CA GLN A 78 -4.82 -12.70 -9.75
C GLN A 78 -4.08 -14.04 -9.88
N LYS A 79 -4.27 -14.75 -11.00
CA LYS A 79 -3.54 -15.99 -11.32
C LYS A 79 -2.02 -15.86 -11.36
N HIS A 80 -1.48 -14.65 -11.42
CA HIS A 80 -0.04 -14.38 -11.46
C HIS A 80 0.53 -13.91 -10.11
N TRP A 81 -0.30 -13.71 -9.10
CA TRP A 81 0.16 -13.15 -7.82
C TRP A 81 1.18 -14.07 -7.15
N ASP A 82 0.98 -15.38 -7.21
CA ASP A 82 1.89 -16.37 -6.62
C ASP A 82 3.25 -16.45 -7.31
N TYR A 83 3.40 -15.86 -8.51
CA TYR A 83 4.68 -15.82 -9.22
C TYR A 83 5.58 -14.67 -8.78
N THR A 84 5.05 -13.69 -8.06
CA THR A 84 5.79 -12.48 -7.68
C THR A 84 5.87 -12.40 -6.15
N PRO A 85 7.03 -12.70 -5.53
CA PRO A 85 7.16 -12.76 -4.07
C PRO A 85 6.72 -11.49 -3.34
N SER A 86 6.97 -10.31 -3.91
CA SER A 86 6.53 -9.04 -3.33
C SER A 86 5.01 -8.94 -3.24
N VAL A 87 4.27 -9.46 -4.22
CA VAL A 87 2.80 -9.47 -4.23
C VAL A 87 2.28 -10.31 -3.07
N SER A 88 2.85 -11.50 -2.85
CA SER A 88 2.50 -12.34 -1.69
C SER A 88 2.82 -11.66 -0.36
N LEU A 89 3.99 -11.00 -0.25
CA LEU A 89 4.36 -10.24 0.95
C LEU A 89 3.37 -9.10 1.24
N ILE A 90 3.02 -8.31 0.22
CA ILE A 90 2.06 -7.22 0.37
C ILE A 90 0.69 -7.77 0.81
N SER A 91 0.20 -8.85 0.19
CA SER A 91 -1.05 -9.50 0.61
C SER A 91 -1.04 -9.85 2.10
N GLN A 92 0.04 -10.47 2.57
CA GLN A 92 0.20 -10.86 3.98
C GLN A 92 0.24 -9.64 4.93
N LEU A 93 1.00 -8.61 4.56
CA LEU A 93 1.08 -7.36 5.35
C LEU A 93 -0.29 -6.66 5.45
N LEU A 94 -1.14 -6.78 4.42
CA LEU A 94 -2.51 -6.28 4.43
C LEU A 94 -3.51 -7.26 5.06
N SER A 95 -3.07 -8.39 5.60
CA SER A 95 -3.95 -9.45 6.15
C SER A 95 -4.97 -9.96 5.13
N ASP A 96 -4.49 -10.23 3.91
CA ASP A 96 -5.26 -10.73 2.77
C ASP A 96 -6.38 -9.79 2.26
N ARG A 97 -6.27 -8.49 2.58
CA ARG A 97 -7.15 -7.42 2.06
C ARG A 97 -6.63 -6.83 0.74
N MET A 98 -6.07 -7.68 -0.12
CA MET A 98 -5.66 -7.33 -1.48
C MET A 98 -6.64 -7.95 -2.49
N PHE A 99 -7.19 -7.12 -3.37
CA PHE A 99 -8.23 -7.49 -4.32
C PHE A 99 -7.80 -7.19 -5.75
N PRO A 100 -8.23 -7.98 -6.74
CA PRO A 100 -7.92 -7.70 -8.14
C PRO A 100 -8.65 -6.45 -8.62
N LEU A 101 -8.02 -5.63 -9.46
CA LEU A 101 -8.64 -4.44 -10.06
C LEU A 101 -9.61 -4.85 -11.19
N THR A 102 -10.73 -5.44 -10.78
CA THR A 102 -11.85 -5.88 -11.62
C THR A 102 -13.15 -5.40 -10.98
N LEU A 103 -14.28 -5.42 -11.69
CA LEU A 103 -15.57 -5.02 -11.10
C LEU A 103 -15.92 -5.84 -9.85
N ALA A 104 -15.70 -7.16 -9.87
CA ALA A 104 -15.95 -8.04 -8.73
C ALA A 104 -14.99 -7.78 -7.56
N GLY A 105 -13.71 -7.51 -7.86
CA GLY A 105 -12.72 -7.17 -6.85
C GLY A 105 -12.98 -5.81 -6.20
N LEU A 106 -13.44 -4.82 -6.98
CA LEU A 106 -13.89 -3.52 -6.47
C LEU A 106 -15.09 -3.68 -5.53
N ASP A 107 -16.10 -4.46 -5.91
CA ASP A 107 -17.26 -4.75 -5.04
C ASP A 107 -16.82 -5.41 -3.72
N SER A 108 -15.90 -6.38 -3.80
CA SER A 108 -15.36 -7.07 -2.62
C SER A 108 -14.55 -6.14 -1.72
N ALA A 109 -13.69 -5.30 -2.30
CA ALA A 109 -12.90 -4.31 -1.57
C ALA A 109 -13.81 -3.27 -0.88
N MET A 110 -14.88 -2.83 -1.53
CA MET A 110 -15.83 -1.89 -0.93
C MET A 110 -16.62 -2.49 0.23
N ARG A 111 -16.95 -3.79 0.17
CA ARG A 111 -17.54 -4.51 1.30
C ARG A 111 -16.58 -4.60 2.48
N GLU A 112 -15.32 -4.95 2.22
CA GLU A 112 -14.29 -5.02 3.26
C GLU A 112 -14.08 -3.65 3.93
N LEU A 113 -14.02 -2.58 3.16
CA LEU A 113 -13.91 -1.21 3.68
C LEU A 113 -15.15 -0.74 4.45
N SER A 114 -16.28 -1.43 4.37
CA SER A 114 -17.54 -1.04 5.02
C SER A 114 -17.86 -1.89 6.25
N ARG A 115 -17.04 -2.90 6.53
CA ARG A 115 -17.09 -3.72 7.74
C ARG A 115 -16.44 -2.99 8.90
#